data_AF-A0A929N6D9-F1
#
_entry.id   AF-A0A929N6D9-F1
#
_cell.length_a   1.000
_cell.length_b   1.000
_cell.length_c   1.000
_cell.angle_alpha   90.00
_cell.angle_beta   90.00
_cell.angle_gamma   90.00
#
_symmetry.space_group_name_H-M   'P 1'
#
loop_
_entity.id
_entity.type
_entity.pdbx_description
1 polymer ?
#
loop_
_entity_poly.entity_id
_entity_poly.type
_entity_poly.pdbx_seq_one_letter_code
_entity_poly.pdbx_strand_id
1 'polypeptide(L)'
;MKLRHIFLFLLAIVLGAGATILYLKLQEPARKNNQTQESSSSQLISQSSSSKPESSSSASSSSEPPQSFLNESIPEDASYKKTVLPAEMDGNELNKKINEFYQANYSAEEKAASQQALSQQELADLQNYLDQAGNVSGLETKVDQIAVKLGNQTSYVVRLVVPMTRQEANSRVKDSDIELMNQALSYVGNRLVLVAYYDQAKQAVVPVSLSNSSRPALFYYNVQP
;
A
#
# COMPACT_ATOMS: atom_id res chain seq x y z
N MET A 1 -24.11 -28.54 45.22
CA MET A 1 -22.65 -28.36 45.02
C MET A 1 -22.26 -27.78 43.64
N LYS A 2 -23.16 -27.14 42.86
CA LYS A 2 -22.81 -26.59 41.53
C LYS A 2 -22.86 -25.06 41.41
N LEU A 3 -23.43 -24.34 42.38
CA LEU A 3 -23.59 -22.88 42.31
C LEU A 3 -22.37 -22.09 42.83
N ARG A 4 -21.58 -22.69 43.74
CA ARG A 4 -20.38 -22.06 44.32
C ARG A 4 -19.21 -21.93 43.33
N HIS A 5 -19.15 -22.77 42.30
CA HIS A 5 -18.04 -22.76 41.34
C HIS A 5 -18.22 -21.70 40.24
N ILE A 6 -19.46 -21.33 39.92
CA ILE A 6 -19.76 -20.29 38.94
C ILE A 6 -19.40 -18.90 39.49
N PHE A 7 -19.65 -18.67 40.78
CA PHE A 7 -19.35 -17.37 41.41
C PHE A 7 -17.84 -17.11 41.55
N LEU A 8 -17.06 -18.16 41.84
CA LEU A 8 -15.59 -18.07 41.91
C LEU A 8 -14.96 -17.83 40.54
N PHE A 9 -15.55 -18.38 39.46
CA PHE A 9 -15.05 -18.18 38.09
C PHE A 9 -15.31 -16.76 37.59
N LEU A 10 -16.46 -16.16 37.93
CA LEU A 10 -16.76 -14.77 37.56
C LEU A 10 -15.89 -13.75 38.31
N LEU A 11 -15.54 -14.02 39.57
CA LEU A 11 -14.65 -13.13 40.34
C LEU A 11 -13.21 -13.08 39.76
N ALA A 12 -12.73 -14.19 39.19
CA ALA A 12 -11.40 -14.25 38.56
C ALA A 12 -11.31 -13.42 37.26
N ILE A 13 -12.40 -13.32 36.49
CA ILE A 13 -12.44 -12.54 35.24
C ILE A 13 -12.41 -11.03 35.53
N VAL A 14 -13.10 -10.58 36.59
CA VAL A 14 -13.13 -9.15 36.97
C VAL A 14 -11.77 -8.69 37.52
N LEU A 15 -11.02 -9.55 38.21
CA LEU A 15 -9.68 -9.22 38.71
C LEU A 15 -8.61 -9.22 37.60
N GLY A 16 -8.79 -9.99 36.52
CA GLY A 16 -7.86 -10.02 35.38
C GLY A 16 -7.93 -8.77 34.48
N ALA A 17 -9.11 -8.18 34.32
CA ALA A 17 -9.31 -7.00 33.48
C ALA A 17 -8.82 -5.70 34.13
N GLY A 18 -8.73 -5.64 35.47
CA GLY A 18 -8.27 -4.45 36.19
C GLY A 18 -6.77 -4.19 36.09
N ALA A 19 -5.95 -5.24 35.95
CA ALA A 19 -4.49 -5.12 35.94
C ALA A 19 -3.92 -4.63 34.59
N THR A 20 -4.62 -4.88 33.48
CA THR A 20 -4.17 -4.50 32.14
C THR A 20 -4.38 -3.01 31.84
N ILE A 21 -5.43 -2.39 32.39
CA ILE A 21 -5.72 -0.96 32.19
C ILE A 21 -4.74 -0.07 32.97
N LEU A 22 -4.23 -0.52 34.13
CA LEU A 22 -3.25 0.26 34.89
C LEU A 22 -1.86 0.28 34.23
N TYR A 23 -1.50 -0.79 33.51
CA TYR A 23 -0.20 -0.89 32.83
C TYR A 23 -0.10 0.04 31.61
N LEU A 24 -1.21 0.24 30.89
CA LEU A 24 -1.27 1.12 29.72
C LEU A 24 -1.25 2.63 30.06
N LYS A 25 -1.52 3.02 31.32
CA LYS A 25 -1.50 4.42 31.77
C LYS A 25 -0.14 4.89 32.31
N LEU A 26 0.86 4.00 32.45
CA LEU A 26 2.17 4.34 33.02
C LEU A 26 3.29 4.59 31.99
N GLN A 27 3.02 4.44 30.69
CA GLN A 27 3.99 4.69 29.62
C GLN A 27 3.61 5.94 28.79
N GLU A 28 3.55 7.10 29.45
CA GLU A 28 3.76 8.37 28.74
C GLU A 28 5.25 8.75 28.88
N PRO A 29 6.06 8.73 27.80
CA PRO A 29 7.41 9.25 27.88
C PRO A 29 7.38 10.79 27.93
N ALA A 30 7.95 11.32 29.01
CA ALA A 30 8.21 12.74 29.22
C ALA A 30 8.99 13.36 28.06
N ARG A 31 8.40 14.37 27.41
CA ARG A 31 9.04 15.18 26.38
C ARG A 31 10.08 16.10 27.03
N LYS A 32 11.36 15.75 26.99
CA LYS A 32 12.46 16.65 27.38
C LYS A 32 12.66 17.73 26.30
N ASN A 33 12.39 18.96 26.70
CA ASN A 33 12.70 20.19 25.99
C ASN A 33 14.19 20.49 26.21
N ASN A 34 15.00 20.49 25.14
CA ASN A 34 16.33 21.08 25.16
C ASN A 34 16.33 22.31 24.26
N GLN A 35 16.13 23.46 24.89
CA GLN A 35 16.64 24.73 24.40
C GLN A 35 18.18 24.67 24.43
N THR A 36 18.81 25.02 23.30
CA THR A 36 20.19 25.51 23.32
C THR A 36 20.18 26.94 22.81
N GLN A 37 20.78 27.77 23.63
CA GLN A 37 20.86 29.22 23.60
C GLN A 37 22.00 29.70 22.69
N GLU A 38 21.77 30.86 22.10
CA GLU A 38 22.64 31.84 21.41
C GLU A 38 24.17 31.63 21.33
N SER A 39 24.75 32.00 20.19
CA SER A 39 25.73 33.09 20.15
C SER A 39 25.90 33.71 18.75
N SER A 40 25.98 35.03 18.78
CA SER A 40 26.09 36.05 17.73
C SER A 40 27.25 35.90 16.75
N SER A 41 27.09 36.42 15.53
CA SER A 41 27.96 37.50 15.02
C SER A 41 27.38 38.15 13.77
N SER A 42 27.23 39.47 13.81
CA SER A 42 26.89 40.32 12.67
C SER A 42 28.13 40.58 11.82
N GLN A 43 28.01 40.54 10.48
CA GLN A 43 28.86 41.34 9.60
C GLN A 43 28.16 41.62 8.27
N LEU A 44 28.01 42.92 8.01
CA LEU A 44 27.65 43.53 6.72
C LEU A 44 28.74 43.25 5.68
N ILE A 45 28.37 43.21 4.38
CA ILE A 45 28.86 44.11 3.32
C ILE A 45 28.55 43.56 1.90
N SER A 46 28.17 44.50 1.03
CA SER A 46 28.26 44.53 -0.44
C SER A 46 27.16 43.91 -1.30
N GLN A 47 26.29 44.81 -1.75
CA GLN A 47 25.76 44.85 -3.11
C GLN A 47 26.90 44.72 -4.13
N SER A 48 26.76 43.80 -5.09
CA SER A 48 27.40 43.93 -6.38
C SER A 48 26.49 43.34 -7.44
N SER A 49 26.00 44.23 -8.29
CA SER A 49 25.28 43.95 -9.52
C SER A 49 26.12 43.04 -10.42
N SER A 50 25.57 41.91 -10.85
CA SER A 50 26.14 41.14 -11.95
C SER A 50 25.01 40.52 -12.76
N SER A 51 24.89 41.01 -13.98
CA SER A 51 23.98 40.59 -15.03
C SER A 51 24.15 39.09 -15.32
N LYS A 52 23.08 38.30 -15.24
CA LYS A 52 23.04 36.93 -15.77
C LYS A 52 21.96 36.86 -16.85
N PRO A 53 22.24 36.24 -18.01
CA PRO A 53 21.29 36.19 -19.11
C PRO A 53 20.09 35.33 -18.75
N GLU A 54 18.93 35.68 -19.29
CA GLU A 54 17.76 34.81 -19.42
C GLU A 54 18.20 33.53 -20.13
N SER A 55 18.49 32.49 -19.35
CA SER A 55 18.52 31.14 -19.87
C SER A 55 17.06 30.69 -19.87
N SER A 56 16.46 30.70 -21.06
CA SER A 56 15.27 29.94 -21.34
C SER A 56 15.53 28.50 -20.89
N SER A 57 14.97 28.14 -19.75
CA SER A 57 14.85 26.75 -19.33
C SER A 57 13.84 26.11 -20.24
N SER A 58 14.31 25.74 -21.44
CA SER A 58 13.77 24.62 -22.20
C SER A 58 13.66 23.47 -21.21
N ALA A 59 12.45 23.16 -20.78
CA ALA A 59 12.18 21.95 -20.04
C ALA A 59 12.68 20.80 -20.93
N SER A 60 13.89 20.31 -20.63
CA SER A 60 14.34 19.03 -21.13
C SER A 60 13.31 18.04 -20.64
N SER A 61 12.41 17.64 -21.53
CA SER A 61 11.61 16.45 -21.40
C SER A 61 12.59 15.29 -21.33
N SER A 62 13.10 15.03 -20.13
CA SER A 62 13.79 13.80 -19.80
C SER A 62 12.74 12.71 -19.95
N SER A 63 12.67 12.15 -21.15
CA SER A 63 11.94 10.91 -21.44
C SER A 63 12.70 9.77 -20.78
N GLU A 64 12.78 9.77 -19.45
CA GLU A 64 13.11 8.57 -18.72
C GLU A 64 12.03 7.53 -19.03
N PRO A 65 12.41 6.27 -19.28
CA PRO A 65 11.45 5.23 -19.53
C PRO A 65 10.50 5.11 -18.33
N PRO A 66 9.20 4.85 -18.57
CA PRO A 66 8.22 4.67 -17.49
C PRO A 66 8.73 3.64 -16.47
N GLN A 67 8.80 4.06 -15.21
CA GLN A 67 9.35 3.23 -14.14
C GLN A 67 8.33 2.19 -13.68
N SER A 68 8.78 0.94 -13.53
CA SER A 68 7.95 -0.17 -13.07
C SER A 68 7.72 -0.07 -11.56
N PHE A 69 6.48 -0.29 -11.12
CA PHE A 69 6.18 -0.43 -9.70
C PHE A 69 6.87 -1.69 -9.14
N LEU A 70 7.57 -1.54 -8.02
CA LEU A 70 8.26 -2.61 -7.27
C LEU A 70 9.13 -3.57 -8.10
N ASN A 71 9.56 -3.16 -9.30
CA ASN A 71 10.28 -3.99 -10.26
C ASN A 71 9.62 -5.38 -10.46
N GLU A 72 8.28 -5.39 -10.56
CA GLU A 72 7.49 -6.61 -10.63
C GLU A 72 7.87 -7.53 -11.81
N SER A 73 7.74 -8.84 -11.57
CA SER A 73 7.71 -9.87 -12.61
C SER A 73 6.27 -10.32 -12.81
N ILE A 74 5.83 -10.35 -14.06
CA ILE A 74 4.48 -10.77 -14.45
C ILE A 74 4.55 -12.14 -15.15
N PRO A 75 3.51 -12.97 -15.03
CA PRO A 75 3.37 -14.19 -15.83
C PRO A 75 3.36 -13.87 -17.33
N GLU A 76 3.85 -14.79 -18.17
CA GLU A 76 3.88 -14.60 -19.63
C GLU A 76 2.48 -14.57 -20.25
N ASP A 77 1.52 -15.26 -19.63
CA ASP A 77 0.12 -15.37 -20.03
C ASP A 77 -0.79 -14.33 -19.36
N ALA A 78 -0.23 -13.35 -18.62
CA ALA A 78 -1.00 -12.29 -17.99
C ALA A 78 -1.75 -11.45 -19.03
N SER A 79 -3.02 -11.15 -18.75
CA SER A 79 -3.87 -10.32 -19.63
C SER A 79 -3.35 -8.89 -19.78
N TYR A 80 -2.60 -8.41 -18.79
CA TYR A 80 -2.08 -7.05 -18.73
C TYR A 80 -0.58 -7.01 -18.46
N LYS A 81 0.07 -6.02 -19.06
CA LYS A 81 1.50 -5.72 -18.88
C LYS A 81 1.82 -5.27 -17.45
N LYS A 82 3.09 -5.01 -17.20
CA LYS A 82 3.56 -4.49 -15.90
C LYS A 82 2.91 -3.17 -15.57
N THR A 83 2.72 -2.92 -14.29
CA THR A 83 2.25 -1.64 -13.79
C THR A 83 3.32 -0.56 -14.00
N VAL A 84 2.84 0.62 -14.37
CA VAL A 84 3.63 1.80 -14.69
C VAL A 84 3.31 2.88 -13.69
N LEU A 85 4.34 3.44 -13.07
CA LEU A 85 4.19 4.57 -12.19
C LEU A 85 3.93 5.86 -12.98
N PRO A 86 3.07 6.75 -12.46
CA PRO A 86 2.91 8.09 -13.00
C PRO A 86 4.25 8.84 -13.06
N ALA A 87 4.44 9.68 -14.08
CA ALA A 87 5.71 10.37 -14.33
C ALA A 87 6.12 11.34 -13.21
N GLU A 88 5.15 11.81 -12.43
CA GLU A 88 5.38 12.66 -11.26
C GLU A 88 5.94 11.92 -10.04
N MET A 89 5.97 10.58 -10.06
CA MET A 89 6.54 9.78 -8.98
C MET A 89 7.97 9.34 -9.28
N ASP A 90 8.89 9.61 -8.35
CA ASP A 90 10.18 8.92 -8.32
C ASP A 90 9.95 7.46 -7.87
N GLY A 91 9.90 6.54 -8.82
CA GLY A 91 9.67 5.13 -8.58
C GLY A 91 10.80 4.45 -7.81
N ASN A 92 12.05 4.90 -7.93
CA ASN A 92 13.14 4.35 -7.15
C ASN A 92 12.99 4.72 -5.67
N GLU A 93 12.71 5.99 -5.37
CA GLU A 93 12.47 6.45 -4.00
C GLU A 93 11.20 5.79 -3.43
N LEU A 94 10.13 5.71 -4.21
CA LEU A 94 8.88 5.07 -3.81
C LEU A 94 9.08 3.59 -3.46
N ASN A 95 9.70 2.82 -4.37
CA ASN A 95 9.95 1.39 -4.18
C ASN A 95 10.82 1.15 -2.94
N LYS A 96 11.82 2.01 -2.69
CA LYS A 96 12.64 1.98 -1.47
C LYS A 96 11.79 2.20 -0.22
N LYS A 97 10.94 3.23 -0.18
CA LYS A 97 10.07 3.53 0.98
C LYS A 97 9.06 2.42 1.27
N ILE A 98 8.43 1.87 0.23
CA ILE A 98 7.51 0.72 0.37
C ILE A 98 8.26 -0.44 1.02
N ASN A 99 9.48 -0.72 0.55
CA ASN A 99 10.29 -1.80 1.05
C ASN A 99 10.73 -1.60 2.52
N GLU A 100 11.17 -0.40 2.88
CA GLU A 100 11.54 -0.04 4.26
C GLU A 100 10.34 -0.18 5.20
N PHE A 101 9.18 0.35 4.78
CA PHE A 101 7.95 0.24 5.56
C PHE A 101 7.52 -1.21 5.75
N TYR A 102 7.52 -2.03 4.68
CA TYR A 102 7.18 -3.45 4.76
C TYR A 102 8.08 -4.19 5.74
N GLN A 103 9.40 -3.97 5.68
CA GLN A 103 10.34 -4.64 6.56
C GLN A 103 10.13 -4.27 8.03
N ALA A 104 9.91 -2.99 8.32
CA ALA A 104 9.76 -2.48 9.68
C ALA A 104 8.40 -2.83 10.32
N ASN A 105 7.33 -2.92 9.52
CA ASN A 105 5.97 -2.96 10.06
C ASN A 105 5.28 -4.32 9.95
N TYR A 106 5.70 -5.20 9.05
CA TYR A 106 5.06 -6.51 8.87
C TYR A 106 5.77 -7.59 9.69
N SER A 107 5.00 -8.39 10.42
CA SER A 107 5.49 -9.55 11.17
C SER A 107 5.94 -10.68 10.24
N ALA A 108 6.59 -11.70 10.79
CA ALA A 108 7.00 -12.87 10.03
C ALA A 108 5.81 -13.61 9.43
N GLU A 109 4.71 -13.73 10.18
CA GLU A 109 3.46 -14.38 9.76
C GLU A 109 2.77 -13.59 8.64
N GLU A 110 2.72 -12.25 8.76
CA GLU A 110 2.15 -11.37 7.74
C GLU A 110 2.95 -11.46 6.42
N LYS A 111 4.28 -11.52 6.53
CA LYS A 111 5.17 -11.73 5.38
C LYS A 111 4.97 -13.12 4.76
N ALA A 112 4.87 -14.16 5.59
CA ALA A 112 4.72 -15.54 5.15
C ALA A 112 3.45 -15.78 4.32
N ALA A 113 2.35 -15.06 4.61
CA ALA A 113 1.11 -15.17 3.84
C ALA A 113 1.31 -14.96 2.34
N SER A 114 2.28 -14.12 1.94
CA SER A 114 2.57 -13.81 0.54
C SER A 114 3.85 -14.47 0.02
N GLN A 115 4.51 -15.36 0.77
CA GLN A 115 5.74 -16.02 0.32
C GLN A 115 5.50 -17.25 -0.56
N GLN A 116 4.30 -17.82 -0.52
CA GLN A 116 3.90 -18.90 -1.39
C GLN A 116 3.02 -18.35 -2.52
N ALA A 117 3.30 -18.78 -3.75
CA ALA A 117 2.45 -18.47 -4.90
C ALA A 117 1.06 -19.10 -4.73
N LEU A 118 0.05 -18.47 -5.35
CA LEU A 118 -1.26 -19.11 -5.51
C LEU A 118 -1.19 -20.04 -6.71
N SER A 119 -1.86 -21.18 -6.62
CA SER A 119 -2.07 -22.04 -7.79
C SER A 119 -3.02 -21.37 -8.79
N GLN A 120 -2.97 -21.83 -10.04
CA GLN A 120 -3.87 -21.33 -11.08
C GLN A 120 -5.36 -21.57 -10.74
N GLN A 121 -5.67 -22.67 -10.05
CA GLN A 121 -7.02 -22.95 -9.60
C GLN A 121 -7.47 -21.94 -8.55
N GLU A 122 -6.64 -21.63 -7.54
CA GLU A 122 -6.99 -20.64 -6.53
C GLU A 122 -7.17 -19.23 -7.13
N LEU A 123 -6.39 -18.86 -8.14
CA LEU A 123 -6.56 -17.59 -8.87
C LEU A 123 -7.87 -17.58 -9.67
N ALA A 124 -8.21 -18.69 -10.34
CA ALA A 124 -9.47 -18.83 -11.06
C ALA A 124 -10.68 -18.81 -10.11
N ASP A 125 -10.57 -19.41 -8.93
CA ASP A 125 -11.62 -19.38 -7.92
C ASP A 125 -11.82 -17.97 -7.37
N LEU A 126 -10.73 -17.21 -7.15
CA LEU A 126 -10.81 -15.79 -6.77
C LEU A 126 -11.45 -14.95 -7.89
N GLN A 127 -11.08 -15.17 -9.15
CA GLN A 127 -11.71 -14.52 -10.29
C GLN A 127 -13.23 -14.75 -10.29
N ASN A 128 -13.66 -16.01 -10.17
CA ASN A 128 -15.07 -16.39 -10.10
C ASN A 128 -15.79 -15.76 -8.89
N TYR A 129 -15.12 -15.71 -7.73
CA TYR A 129 -15.65 -15.07 -6.53
C TYR A 129 -15.94 -13.58 -6.76
N LEU A 130 -14.99 -12.84 -7.36
CA LEU A 130 -15.17 -11.42 -7.66
C LEU A 130 -16.23 -11.17 -8.74
N ASP A 131 -16.30 -12.03 -9.76
CA ASP A 131 -17.30 -11.93 -10.83
C ASP A 131 -18.73 -12.16 -10.31
N GLN A 132 -18.88 -12.91 -9.21
CA GLN A 132 -20.16 -13.17 -8.55
C GLN A 132 -20.48 -12.18 -7.42
N ALA A 133 -19.49 -11.42 -6.94
CA ALA A 133 -19.67 -10.45 -5.87
C ALA A 133 -20.40 -9.21 -6.40
N GLY A 134 -21.71 -9.11 -6.10
CA GLY A 134 -22.59 -8.10 -6.68
C GLY A 134 -22.19 -6.63 -6.44
N ASN A 135 -21.33 -6.34 -5.45
CA ASN A 135 -20.79 -5.00 -5.20
C ASN A 135 -19.60 -4.63 -6.12
N VAL A 136 -18.96 -5.59 -6.79
CA VAL A 136 -17.79 -5.36 -7.66
C VAL A 136 -17.87 -6.03 -9.03
N SER A 137 -18.86 -6.88 -9.28
CA SER A 137 -18.98 -7.64 -10.55
C SER A 137 -19.08 -6.76 -11.80
N GLY A 138 -19.63 -5.55 -11.70
CA GLY A 138 -19.70 -4.58 -12.79
C GLY A 138 -18.36 -3.94 -13.20
N LEU A 139 -17.27 -4.27 -12.50
CA LEU A 139 -15.92 -3.79 -12.78
C LEU A 139 -15.16 -4.69 -13.75
N GLU A 140 -15.63 -5.92 -14.03
CA GLU A 140 -15.00 -6.84 -14.99
C GLU A 140 -13.50 -7.09 -14.71
N THR A 141 -13.13 -7.07 -13.42
CA THR A 141 -11.73 -7.17 -12.95
C THR A 141 -11.05 -8.44 -13.43
N LYS A 142 -9.77 -8.34 -13.81
CA LYS A 142 -8.91 -9.49 -14.09
C LYS A 142 -7.98 -9.77 -12.93
N VAL A 143 -7.95 -11.03 -12.53
CA VAL A 143 -7.10 -11.54 -11.45
C VAL A 143 -5.87 -12.22 -12.05
N ASP A 144 -4.70 -11.77 -11.64
CA ASP A 144 -3.45 -12.51 -11.82
C ASP A 144 -2.57 -12.41 -10.56
N GLN A 145 -1.34 -12.89 -10.66
CA GLN A 145 -0.37 -12.81 -9.58
C GLN A 145 0.97 -12.32 -10.12
N ILE A 146 1.58 -11.38 -9.41
CA ILE A 146 2.92 -10.87 -9.72
C ILE A 146 3.91 -11.30 -8.64
N ALA A 147 5.18 -11.40 -9.03
CA ALA A 147 6.28 -11.60 -8.09
C ALA A 147 7.05 -10.30 -7.91
N VAL A 148 7.23 -9.88 -6.66
CA VAL A 148 7.99 -8.67 -6.29
C VAL A 148 9.06 -9.01 -5.26
N LYS A 149 10.13 -8.21 -5.21
CA LYS A 149 11.14 -8.31 -4.15
C LYS A 149 10.82 -7.31 -3.04
N LEU A 150 10.41 -7.84 -1.89
CA LEU A 150 10.22 -7.08 -0.67
C LEU A 150 11.15 -7.64 0.42
N GLY A 151 12.01 -6.77 0.92
CA GLY A 151 13.20 -7.11 1.69
C GLY A 151 14.14 -7.95 0.85
N ASN A 152 14.61 -9.05 1.43
CA ASN A 152 15.44 -10.04 0.74
C ASN A 152 14.63 -11.24 0.24
N GLN A 153 13.30 -11.13 0.21
CA GLN A 153 12.39 -12.23 -0.10
C GLN A 153 11.54 -11.93 -1.33
N THR A 154 11.17 -12.98 -2.06
CA THR A 154 10.13 -12.89 -3.08
C THR A 154 8.78 -12.92 -2.38
N SER A 155 7.93 -11.94 -2.70
CA SER A 155 6.51 -11.94 -2.31
C SER A 155 5.67 -12.08 -3.58
N TYR A 156 4.67 -12.94 -3.51
CA TYR A 156 3.67 -13.18 -4.54
C TYR A 156 2.42 -12.38 -4.18
N VAL A 157 2.14 -11.36 -4.99
CA VAL A 157 1.07 -10.39 -4.76
C VAL A 157 -0.06 -10.69 -5.73
N VAL A 158 -1.27 -10.86 -5.19
CA VAL A 158 -2.47 -10.95 -6.03
C VAL A 158 -2.68 -9.59 -6.68
N ARG A 159 -2.78 -9.54 -8.00
CA ARG A 159 -2.98 -8.29 -8.73
C ARG A 159 -4.35 -8.33 -9.41
N LEU A 160 -5.13 -7.30 -9.10
CA LEU A 160 -6.47 -7.06 -9.60
C LEU A 160 -6.40 -5.89 -10.58
N VAL A 161 -6.62 -6.17 -11.86
CA VAL A 161 -6.61 -5.14 -12.90
C VAL A 161 -8.03 -4.87 -13.37
N VAL A 162 -8.50 -3.65 -13.12
CA VAL A 162 -9.79 -3.19 -13.64
C VAL A 162 -9.57 -2.68 -15.08
N PRO A 163 -10.32 -3.19 -16.08
CA PRO A 163 -10.15 -2.90 -17.50
C PRO A 163 -10.62 -1.49 -17.93
N MET A 164 -10.58 -0.50 -17.02
CA MET A 164 -10.97 0.89 -17.27
C MET A 164 -10.24 1.82 -16.31
N THR A 165 -10.36 3.13 -16.49
CA THR A 165 -9.75 4.12 -15.58
C THR A 165 -10.42 4.09 -14.21
N ARG A 166 -9.71 4.57 -13.18
CA ARG A 166 -10.27 4.68 -11.82
C ARG A 166 -11.52 5.56 -11.78
N GLN A 167 -11.56 6.62 -12.58
CA GLN A 167 -12.71 7.52 -12.67
C GLN A 167 -13.94 6.79 -13.23
N GLU A 168 -13.77 6.03 -14.32
CA GLU A 168 -14.85 5.23 -14.90
C GLU A 168 -15.32 4.13 -13.95
N ALA A 169 -14.39 3.42 -13.30
CA ALA A 169 -14.73 2.41 -12.31
C ALA A 169 -15.54 3.00 -11.14
N ASN A 170 -15.13 4.16 -10.61
CA ASN A 170 -15.84 4.86 -9.54
C ASN A 170 -17.24 5.38 -9.95
N SER A 171 -17.49 5.56 -11.26
CA SER A 171 -18.83 5.88 -11.76
C SER A 171 -19.78 4.67 -11.76
N ARG A 172 -19.24 3.44 -11.78
CA ARG A 172 -19.99 2.18 -11.74
C ARG A 172 -20.14 1.65 -10.31
N VAL A 173 -19.05 1.64 -9.57
CA VAL A 173 -18.96 1.19 -8.18
C VAL A 173 -18.24 2.27 -7.39
N LYS A 174 -18.95 2.94 -6.49
CA LYS A 174 -18.35 3.96 -5.63
C LYS A 174 -17.22 3.35 -4.81
N ASP A 175 -16.10 4.08 -4.71
CA ASP A 175 -14.92 3.65 -3.96
C ASP A 175 -14.42 2.27 -4.42
N SER A 176 -14.45 2.03 -5.74
CA SER A 176 -14.19 0.75 -6.39
C SER A 176 -12.90 0.05 -5.95
N ASP A 177 -11.82 0.81 -5.70
CA ASP A 177 -10.56 0.24 -5.22
C ASP A 177 -10.67 -0.33 -3.80
N ILE A 178 -11.41 0.34 -2.92
CA ILE A 178 -11.65 -0.11 -1.55
C ILE A 178 -12.56 -1.33 -1.55
N GLU A 179 -13.63 -1.32 -2.34
CA GLU A 179 -14.56 -2.45 -2.45
C GLU A 179 -13.86 -3.70 -3.01
N LEU A 180 -13.04 -3.55 -4.07
CA LEU A 180 -12.25 -4.65 -4.61
C LEU A 180 -11.23 -5.19 -3.61
N MET A 181 -10.51 -4.29 -2.93
CA MET A 181 -9.54 -4.68 -1.91
C MET A 181 -10.22 -5.49 -0.79
N ASN A 182 -11.35 -5.01 -0.28
CA ASN A 182 -12.11 -5.68 0.78
C ASN A 182 -12.60 -7.06 0.34
N GLN A 183 -13.16 -7.16 -0.86
CA GLN A 183 -13.64 -8.44 -1.40
C GLN A 183 -12.49 -9.43 -1.58
N ALA A 184 -11.39 -9.01 -2.18
CA ALA A 184 -10.25 -9.88 -2.37
C ALA A 184 -9.64 -10.33 -1.04
N LEU A 185 -9.40 -9.41 -0.09
CA LEU A 185 -8.84 -9.76 1.23
C LEU A 185 -9.77 -10.64 2.06
N SER A 186 -11.09 -10.55 1.87
CA SER A 186 -12.03 -11.47 2.50
C SER A 186 -11.86 -12.93 2.02
N TYR A 187 -11.35 -13.11 0.80
CA TYR A 187 -11.09 -14.42 0.20
C TYR A 187 -9.66 -14.90 0.47
N VAL A 188 -8.66 -14.07 0.15
CA VAL A 188 -7.23 -14.45 0.24
C VAL A 188 -6.62 -14.23 1.63
N GLY A 189 -7.40 -13.69 2.56
CA GLY A 189 -6.97 -13.41 3.93
C GLY A 189 -5.88 -12.35 3.97
N ASN A 190 -4.80 -12.64 4.71
CA ASN A 190 -3.76 -11.64 4.98
C ASN A 190 -2.66 -11.53 3.91
N ARG A 191 -2.95 -11.99 2.70
CA ARG A 191 -2.08 -11.84 1.53
C ARG A 191 -2.00 -10.39 1.08
N LEU A 192 -0.89 -10.07 0.42
CA LEU A 192 -0.74 -8.81 -0.30
C LEU A 192 -1.62 -8.82 -1.55
N VAL A 193 -2.42 -7.78 -1.70
CA VAL A 193 -3.28 -7.53 -2.86
C VAL A 193 -2.93 -6.16 -3.43
N LEU A 194 -2.73 -6.11 -4.75
CA LEU A 194 -2.53 -4.90 -5.55
C LEU A 194 -3.78 -4.65 -6.39
N VAL A 195 -4.41 -3.50 -6.22
CA VAL A 195 -5.46 -3.00 -7.13
C VAL A 195 -4.83 -2.00 -8.09
N ALA A 196 -5.09 -2.20 -9.38
CA ALA A 196 -4.61 -1.37 -10.46
C ALA A 196 -5.71 -1.15 -11.53
N TYR A 197 -5.58 -0.05 -12.26
CA TYR A 197 -6.54 0.35 -13.29
C TYR A 197 -5.85 0.46 -14.64
N TYR A 198 -6.52 0.01 -15.69
CA TYR A 198 -6.02 0.10 -17.05
C TYR A 198 -6.48 1.41 -17.69
N ASP A 199 -5.53 2.28 -18.03
CA ASP A 199 -5.75 3.46 -18.86
C ASP A 199 -5.56 3.08 -20.33
N GLN A 200 -6.68 2.92 -21.05
CA GLN A 200 -6.68 2.53 -22.46
C GLN A 200 -6.02 3.58 -23.36
N ALA A 201 -6.15 4.88 -23.04
CA ALA A 201 -5.56 5.96 -23.82
C ALA A 201 -4.03 5.94 -23.75
N LYS A 202 -3.48 5.62 -22.58
CA LYS A 202 -2.03 5.51 -22.34
C LYS A 202 -1.49 4.09 -22.55
N GLN A 203 -2.37 3.11 -22.78
CA GLN A 203 -2.06 1.68 -22.82
C GLN A 203 -1.23 1.20 -21.60
N ALA A 204 -1.58 1.70 -20.42
CA ALA A 204 -0.80 1.51 -19.20
C ALA A 204 -1.68 0.99 -18.05
N VAL A 205 -1.10 0.13 -17.21
CA VAL A 205 -1.73 -0.30 -15.96
C VAL A 205 -1.17 0.57 -14.84
N VAL A 206 -2.02 1.34 -14.18
CA VAL A 206 -1.61 2.27 -13.11
C VAL A 206 -1.91 1.63 -11.76
N PRO A 207 -0.91 1.42 -10.90
CA PRO A 207 -1.13 0.89 -9.57
C PRO A 207 -1.83 1.95 -8.70
N VAL A 208 -2.83 1.54 -7.92
CA VAL A 208 -3.57 2.45 -7.03
C VAL A 208 -3.39 2.08 -5.57
N SER A 209 -3.49 0.81 -5.20
CA SER A 209 -3.37 0.43 -3.79
C SER A 209 -2.72 -0.94 -3.63
N LEU A 210 -1.74 -1.04 -2.73
CA LEU A 210 -1.13 -2.29 -2.27
C LEU A 210 -1.37 -2.43 -0.77
N SER A 211 -2.01 -3.50 -0.32
CA SER A 211 -2.31 -3.70 1.10
C SER A 211 -2.50 -5.16 1.47
N ASN A 212 -2.67 -5.44 2.76
CA ASN A 212 -3.14 -6.70 3.33
C ASN A 212 -4.28 -6.43 4.33
N SER A 213 -4.81 -7.47 4.95
CA SER A 213 -5.96 -7.33 5.87
C SER A 213 -5.62 -6.77 7.26
N SER A 214 -4.34 -6.79 7.66
CA SER A 214 -3.94 -6.52 9.05
C SER A 214 -3.24 -5.18 9.28
N ARG A 215 -2.81 -4.49 8.22
CA ARG A 215 -2.01 -3.26 8.30
C ARG A 215 -2.58 -2.15 7.42
N PRO A 216 -2.20 -0.88 7.70
CA PRO A 216 -2.41 0.19 6.74
C PRO A 216 -1.82 -0.16 5.36
N ALA A 217 -2.40 0.41 4.31
CA ALA A 217 -1.92 0.21 2.94
C ALA A 217 -0.40 0.52 2.84
N LEU A 218 0.33 -0.41 2.22
CA LEU A 218 1.74 -0.26 1.87
C LEU A 218 1.95 0.84 0.84
N PHE A 219 0.97 1.00 -0.04
CA PHE A 219 0.94 2.01 -1.07
C PHE A 219 -0.51 2.43 -1.32
N TYR A 220 -0.72 3.72 -1.49
CA TYR A 220 -1.98 4.27 -1.98
C TYR A 220 -1.68 5.50 -2.83
N TYR A 221 -2.12 5.48 -4.09
CA TYR A 221 -2.04 6.61 -5.00
C TYR A 221 -3.43 7.20 -5.21
N ASN A 222 -3.59 8.42 -4.71
CA ASN A 222 -4.78 9.18 -5.00
C ASN A 222 -4.59 9.89 -6.34
N VAL A 223 -5.15 9.32 -7.41
CA VAL A 223 -5.30 10.04 -8.68
C VAL A 223 -6.22 11.22 -8.38
N GLN A 224 -5.70 12.45 -8.39
CA GLN A 224 -6.58 13.62 -8.34
C GLN A 224 -7.46 13.60 -9.60
N PRO A 225 -8.76 13.94 -9.48
CA PRO A 225 -9.70 13.94 -10.60
C PRO A 225 -9.31 14.94 -11.70
#